data_AF-A0A417XT04-F1
#
_entry.id   AF-A0A417XT04-F1
#
_cell.length_a   1.000
_cell.length_b   1.000
_cell.length_c   1.000
_cell.angle_alpha   90.00
_cell.angle_beta   90.00
_cell.angle_gamma   90.00
#
_symmetry.space_group_name_H-M   'P 1'
#
loop_
_entity.id
_entity.type
_entity.pdbx_description
1 polymer ?
#
loop_
_entity_poly.entity_id
_entity_poly.type
_entity_poly.pdbx_seq_one_letter_code
_entity_poly.pdbx_strand_id
1 'polypeptide(L)'
;MPVRYRYTSRRAYWAVAAVSVVALVAAVLLLTHRDDDDAGSDPSANTPDYPAQRETGREHDRRKRDGRESRPDKAGSEREEDAPSLLTRAPGDISTLSEGPHRAVLTVTSASGGMVGVKYAFRTGSTYRDGRATADGSWRAEATVSGSAPVALVIGQVVSGTVTCTASVDGRVVSTRSNSGSFATVVCGA
;
A
#
# COMPACT_ATOMS: atom_id res chain seq x y z
N MET A 1 19.99 -58.40 2.18
CA MET A 1 19.78 -57.26 3.11
C MET A 1 19.62 -55.99 2.28
N PRO A 2 18.43 -55.35 2.22
CA PRO A 2 18.24 -54.14 1.42
C PRO A 2 18.70 -52.89 2.16
N VAL A 3 19.59 -52.12 1.52
CA VAL A 3 20.11 -50.84 2.02
C VAL A 3 19.03 -49.76 1.83
N ARG A 4 18.48 -49.25 2.93
CA ARG A 4 17.54 -48.11 2.91
C ARG A 4 18.31 -46.82 2.62
N TYR A 5 18.21 -46.33 1.39
CA TYR A 5 18.65 -44.98 1.03
C TYR A 5 17.68 -43.95 1.64
N ARG A 6 18.08 -43.30 2.74
CA ARG A 6 17.38 -42.11 3.26
C ARG A 6 17.71 -40.94 2.34
N TYR A 7 16.88 -40.72 1.32
CA TYR A 7 16.95 -39.54 0.47
C TYR A 7 16.54 -38.32 1.32
N THR A 8 17.51 -37.47 1.64
CA THR A 8 17.29 -36.22 2.37
C THR A 8 16.57 -35.24 1.46
N SER A 9 15.24 -35.17 1.61
CA SER A 9 14.30 -34.39 0.80
C SER A 9 14.67 -32.92 0.59
N ARG A 10 15.53 -32.35 1.43
CA ARG A 10 15.97 -30.95 1.33
C ARG A 10 16.72 -30.62 0.03
N ARG A 11 17.48 -31.56 -0.54
CA ARG A 11 18.23 -31.29 -1.80
C ARG A 11 17.34 -31.33 -3.04
N ALA A 12 16.23 -32.08 -3.00
CA ALA A 12 15.27 -32.14 -4.10
C ALA A 12 14.49 -30.83 -4.25
N TYR A 13 14.14 -30.16 -3.15
CA TYR A 13 13.44 -28.87 -3.19
C TYR A 13 14.28 -27.76 -3.84
N TRP A 14 15.59 -27.72 -3.57
CA TRP A 14 16.48 -26.74 -4.20
C TRP A 14 16.61 -26.93 -5.71
N ALA A 15 16.62 -28.18 -6.18
CA ALA A 15 16.65 -28.49 -7.61
C ALA A 15 15.35 -28.06 -8.31
N VAL A 16 14.19 -28.32 -7.71
CA VAL A 16 12.89 -27.91 -8.27
C VAL A 16 12.73 -26.40 -8.29
N ALA A 17 13.15 -25.70 -7.22
CA ALA A 17 13.11 -24.24 -7.15
C ALA A 17 14.05 -23.57 -8.17
N ALA A 18 15.24 -24.14 -8.41
CA ALA A 18 16.15 -23.62 -9.42
C ALA A 18 15.57 -23.78 -10.84
N VAL A 19 14.97 -24.94 -11.15
CA VAL A 19 14.37 -25.20 -12.47
C VAL A 19 13.16 -24.28 -12.72
N SER A 20 12.32 -24.02 -11.71
CA SER A 20 11.17 -23.13 -11.86
C SER A 20 11.58 -21.68 -12.10
N VAL A 21 12.64 -21.20 -11.45
CA VAL A 21 13.17 -19.84 -11.68
C VAL A 21 13.73 -19.71 -13.09
N VAL A 22 14.50 -20.70 -13.56
CA VAL A 22 15.04 -20.68 -14.94
C VAL A 22 13.92 -20.71 -15.99
N ALA A 23 12.87 -21.51 -15.78
CA ALA A 23 11.72 -21.55 -16.67
C ALA A 23 10.94 -20.22 -16.69
N LEU A 24 10.77 -19.56 -15.54
CA LEU A 24 10.13 -18.25 -15.45
C LEU A 24 10.95 -17.17 -16.16
N VAL A 25 12.27 -17.16 -15.98
CA VAL A 25 13.15 -16.20 -16.66
C VAL A 25 13.12 -16.41 -18.18
N ALA A 26 13.14 -17.66 -18.64
CA ALA A 26 13.01 -17.98 -20.07
C ALA A 26 11.65 -17.56 -20.65
N ALA A 27 10.56 -17.75 -19.90
CA ALA A 27 9.22 -17.33 -20.32
C ALA A 27 9.09 -15.81 -20.40
N VAL A 28 9.65 -15.08 -19.43
CA VAL A 28 9.68 -13.60 -19.45
C VAL A 28 10.51 -13.11 -20.63
N LEU A 29 11.68 -13.69 -20.87
CA LEU A 29 12.51 -13.34 -22.03
C LEU A 29 11.80 -13.59 -23.36
N LEU A 30 11.06 -14.70 -23.50
CA LEU A 30 10.27 -14.98 -24.70
C LEU A 30 9.09 -14.02 -24.89
N LEU A 31 8.50 -13.51 -23.80
CA LEU A 31 7.43 -12.53 -23.86
C LEU A 31 7.95 -11.12 -24.17
N THR A 32 9.16 -10.76 -23.72
CA THR A 32 9.76 -9.46 -24.00
C THR A 32 10.48 -9.37 -25.35
N HIS A 33 10.70 -10.49 -26.03
CA HIS A 33 11.38 -10.53 -27.33
C HIS A 33 10.42 -10.64 -28.53
N ARG A 34 9.10 -10.52 -28.29
CA ARG A 34 8.05 -10.73 -29.28
C ARG A 34 7.28 -9.44 -29.58
N ASP A 35 8.01 -8.36 -29.78
CA ASP A 35 7.51 -7.13 -30.38
C ASP A 35 8.37 -6.85 -31.61
N ASP A 36 7.92 -7.34 -32.77
CA ASP A 36 8.15 -6.81 -34.12
C ASP A 36 7.59 -7.85 -35.10
N ASP A 37 6.32 -7.69 -35.46
CA ASP A 37 5.77 -8.02 -36.79
C ASP A 37 4.28 -7.60 -36.85
N ASP A 38 4.03 -6.56 -37.65
CA ASP A 38 2.73 -6.09 -38.11
C ASP A 38 1.89 -7.19 -38.77
N ALA A 39 0.57 -7.19 -38.55
CA ALA A 39 -0.44 -7.20 -39.61
C ALA A 39 -1.85 -7.39 -39.02
N GLY A 40 -2.79 -6.59 -39.53
CA GLY A 40 -4.14 -6.49 -39.01
C GLY A 40 -5.02 -7.73 -39.22
N SER A 41 -6.12 -7.77 -38.49
CA SER A 41 -7.50 -8.00 -38.97
C SER A 41 -8.42 -8.23 -37.77
N ASP A 42 -9.30 -7.27 -37.49
CA ASP A 42 -10.65 -7.56 -36.98
C ASP A 42 -11.52 -8.00 -38.19
N PRO A 43 -12.67 -8.69 -38.04
CA PRO A 43 -13.46 -8.90 -36.83
C PRO A 43 -13.98 -10.35 -36.63
N SER A 44 -14.67 -10.58 -35.51
CA SER A 44 -15.93 -11.36 -35.40
C SER A 44 -15.94 -12.46 -34.33
N ALA A 45 -16.93 -12.33 -33.44
CA ALA A 45 -17.74 -13.35 -32.77
C ALA A 45 -17.06 -14.55 -32.10
N ASN A 46 -17.23 -14.67 -30.78
CA ASN A 46 -18.16 -15.66 -30.22
C ASN A 46 -18.29 -15.54 -28.69
N THR A 47 -19.49 -15.21 -28.27
CA THR A 47 -20.04 -15.40 -26.92
C THR A 47 -20.23 -16.89 -26.67
N PRO A 48 -19.82 -17.43 -25.50
CA PRO A 48 -20.40 -18.67 -25.01
C PRO A 48 -21.52 -18.38 -24.02
N ASP A 49 -22.74 -18.71 -24.44
CA ASP A 49 -23.87 -19.02 -23.57
C ASP A 49 -23.46 -20.08 -22.53
N TYR A 50 -23.75 -19.83 -21.26
CA TYR A 50 -23.91 -20.91 -20.28
C TYR A 50 -25.26 -20.75 -19.56
N PRO A 51 -26.09 -21.82 -19.53
CA PRO A 51 -27.47 -21.73 -19.08
C PRO A 51 -27.58 -21.64 -17.57
N ALA A 52 -28.56 -20.85 -17.15
CA ALA A 52 -29.11 -20.87 -15.80
C ALA A 52 -29.83 -22.20 -15.52
N GLN A 53 -29.50 -22.85 -14.40
CA GLN A 53 -30.47 -23.70 -13.71
C GLN A 53 -30.31 -23.64 -12.19
N ARG A 54 -31.27 -22.94 -11.59
CA ARG A 54 -31.87 -23.11 -10.25
C ARG A 54 -32.00 -24.60 -9.89
N GLU A 55 -31.61 -25.04 -8.69
CA GLU A 55 -32.37 -25.12 -7.41
C GLU A 55 -32.13 -26.57 -6.93
N THR A 56 -31.94 -26.98 -5.69
CA THR A 56 -32.46 -26.60 -4.37
C THR A 56 -31.73 -27.47 -3.34
N GLY A 57 -31.73 -27.05 -2.07
CA GLY A 57 -31.86 -28.01 -0.98
C GLY A 57 -30.78 -27.99 0.10
N ARG A 58 -31.06 -27.21 1.17
CA ARG A 58 -30.97 -27.53 2.62
C ARG A 58 -29.67 -28.19 3.11
N GLU A 59 -29.04 -27.79 4.20
CA GLU A 59 -29.65 -27.55 5.51
C GLU A 59 -28.58 -27.00 6.48
N HIS A 60 -29.02 -26.09 7.34
CA HIS A 60 -28.50 -25.73 8.66
C HIS A 60 -27.12 -26.24 9.10
N ASP A 61 -26.21 -25.30 9.37
CA ASP A 61 -25.61 -25.32 10.70
C ASP A 61 -25.49 -23.91 11.30
N ARG A 62 -26.00 -23.80 12.52
CA ARG A 62 -26.08 -22.56 13.31
C ARG A 62 -24.71 -22.34 13.95
N ARG A 63 -24.01 -21.28 13.57
CA ARG A 63 -23.07 -20.62 14.50
C ARG A 63 -23.41 -19.15 14.67
N LYS A 64 -24.20 -18.91 15.72
CA LYS A 64 -24.10 -17.74 16.59
C LYS A 64 -22.63 -17.28 16.68
N ARG A 65 -22.36 -16.09 16.16
CA ARG A 65 -21.30 -15.23 16.69
C ARG A 65 -21.72 -13.77 16.51
N ASP A 66 -22.59 -13.37 17.42
CA ASP A 66 -22.55 -12.10 18.13
C ASP A 66 -21.98 -10.90 17.37
N GLY A 67 -22.90 -10.05 16.92
CA GLY A 67 -22.82 -8.60 17.01
C GLY A 67 -21.45 -7.97 16.81
N ARG A 68 -21.03 -7.85 15.54
CA ARG A 68 -20.12 -6.77 15.16
C ARG A 68 -20.95 -5.65 14.55
N GLU A 69 -21.52 -4.86 15.45
CA GLU A 69 -22.01 -3.52 15.20
C GLU A 69 -21.05 -2.80 14.24
N SER A 70 -21.53 -2.49 13.03
CA SER A 70 -20.84 -1.61 12.08
C SER A 70 -20.76 -0.23 12.68
N ARG A 71 -19.72 0.02 13.49
CA ARG A 71 -19.40 1.37 13.96
C ARG A 71 -18.75 2.14 12.80
N PRO A 72 -19.20 3.38 12.53
CA PRO A 72 -18.57 4.23 11.55
C PRO A 72 -17.12 4.50 11.98
N ASP A 73 -16.20 4.43 11.03
CA ASP A 73 -14.76 4.67 11.22
C ASP A 73 -14.54 6.07 11.82
N LYS A 74 -14.36 6.12 13.14
CA LYS A 74 -13.97 7.34 13.84
C LYS A 74 -12.50 7.62 13.59
N ALA A 75 -12.22 8.79 13.00
CA ALA A 75 -10.90 9.37 12.95
C ALA A 75 -10.33 9.57 14.37
N GLY A 76 -9.07 9.16 14.56
CA GLY A 76 -8.29 9.42 15.77
C GLY A 76 -8.44 8.36 16.85
N SER A 77 -7.59 7.33 16.82
CA SER A 77 -7.26 6.58 18.03
C SER A 77 -5.94 7.12 18.57
N GLU A 78 -5.97 7.75 19.74
CA GLU A 78 -4.76 8.03 20.52
C GLU A 78 -4.28 6.68 21.07
N ARG A 79 -3.15 6.19 20.57
CA ARG A 79 -2.46 5.01 21.12
C ARG A 79 -1.17 5.46 21.79
N GLU A 80 -1.00 4.99 23.02
CA GLU A 80 0.20 5.16 23.81
C GLU A 80 1.23 4.07 23.41
N GLU A 81 2.45 4.53 23.14
CA GLU A 81 3.75 3.81 23.12
C GLU A 81 4.24 2.94 21.97
N ASP A 82 3.53 2.75 20.85
CA ASP A 82 4.17 2.25 19.63
C ASP A 82 4.07 3.27 18.50
N ALA A 83 5.22 3.82 18.10
CA ALA A 83 5.31 4.64 16.90
C ALA A 83 4.70 3.84 15.73
N PRO A 84 3.65 4.34 15.04
CA PRO A 84 3.08 3.61 13.92
C PRO A 84 4.21 3.23 12.96
N SER A 85 4.23 1.97 12.52
CA SER A 85 5.31 1.35 11.72
C SER A 85 5.75 2.13 10.47
N LEU A 86 5.02 3.18 10.12
CA LEU A 86 5.38 4.12 9.07
C LEU A 86 6.49 5.09 9.48
N LEU A 87 6.60 5.47 10.75
CA LEU A 87 7.60 6.43 11.24
C LEU A 87 9.01 5.85 11.28
N THR A 88 9.14 4.53 11.42
CA THR A 88 10.44 3.82 11.40
C THR A 88 11.06 3.75 10.01
N ARG A 89 10.30 4.10 8.95
CA ARG A 89 10.75 4.09 7.55
C ARG A 89 10.85 5.49 6.95
N ALA A 90 10.77 6.52 7.79
CA ALA A 90 10.90 7.89 7.37
C ALA A 90 12.30 8.12 6.76
N PRO A 91 12.40 8.80 5.60
CA PRO A 91 13.68 9.09 4.95
C PRO A 91 14.56 10.00 5.82
N GLY A 92 15.86 9.74 5.85
CA GLY A 92 16.83 10.25 6.83
C GLY A 92 17.17 11.75 6.83
N ASP A 93 16.39 12.62 6.20
CA ASP A 93 16.65 14.07 6.14
C ASP A 93 15.64 14.87 6.97
N ILE A 94 15.39 14.43 8.21
CA ILE A 94 14.41 15.05 9.09
C ILE A 94 15.14 16.03 10.00
N SER A 95 15.01 17.32 9.69
CA SER A 95 15.61 18.41 10.46
C SER A 95 15.13 18.35 11.90
N THR A 96 16.04 18.40 12.87
CA THR A 96 15.70 18.46 14.29
C THR A 96 14.92 19.74 14.58
N LEU A 97 13.66 19.61 14.96
CA LEU A 97 12.85 20.74 15.42
C LEU A 97 13.36 21.23 16.77
N SER A 98 13.30 22.54 16.98
CA SER A 98 13.56 23.15 18.28
C SER A 98 12.61 22.60 19.34
N GLU A 99 12.98 22.65 20.62
CA GLU A 99 12.08 22.22 21.70
C GLU A 99 10.83 23.11 21.74
N GLY A 100 9.65 22.53 21.53
CA GLY A 100 8.38 23.25 21.61
C GLY A 100 7.27 22.65 20.74
N PRO A 101 6.04 23.19 20.85
CA PRO A 101 4.95 22.87 19.93
C PRO A 101 5.17 23.53 18.57
N HIS A 102 5.04 22.75 17.51
CA HIS A 102 5.17 23.18 16.12
C HIS A 102 3.89 22.89 15.34
N ARG A 103 3.57 23.70 14.33
CA ARG A 103 2.43 23.41 13.45
C ARG A 103 2.90 22.58 12.25
N ALA A 104 2.54 21.31 12.22
CA ALA A 104 2.79 20.45 11.07
C ALA A 104 1.58 20.41 10.13
N VAL A 105 1.85 20.43 8.82
CA VAL A 105 0.85 20.27 7.77
C VAL A 105 1.34 19.23 6.77
N LEU A 106 0.47 18.26 6.48
CA LEU A 106 0.69 17.21 5.49
C LEU A 106 -0.32 17.39 4.36
N THR A 107 0.16 17.24 3.12
CA THR A 107 -0.66 17.30 1.92
C THR A 107 -0.30 16.15 0.99
N VAL A 108 -1.31 15.63 0.29
CA VAL A 108 -1.14 14.65 -0.78
C VAL A 108 -2.03 15.05 -1.95
N THR A 109 -1.48 15.06 -3.16
CA THR A 109 -2.19 15.49 -4.37
C THR A 109 -1.93 14.52 -5.51
N SER A 110 -3.00 14.12 -6.19
CA SER A 110 -2.99 13.44 -7.48
C SER A 110 -2.98 14.48 -8.60
N ALA A 111 -1.95 14.46 -9.45
CA ALA A 111 -1.81 15.41 -10.55
C ALA A 111 -2.93 15.27 -11.61
N SER A 112 -3.50 14.07 -11.74
CA SER A 112 -4.61 13.78 -12.66
C SER A 112 -5.98 14.11 -12.06
N GLY A 113 -6.05 14.59 -10.80
CA GLY A 113 -7.31 14.76 -10.07
C GLY A 113 -7.97 13.45 -9.66
N GLY A 114 -7.33 12.30 -9.92
CA GLY A 114 -7.84 10.99 -9.52
C GLY A 114 -7.87 10.80 -8.00
N MET A 115 -8.64 9.80 -7.56
CA MET A 115 -8.76 9.43 -6.15
C MET A 115 -7.38 9.11 -5.53
N VAL A 116 -7.14 9.65 -4.34
CA VAL A 116 -5.92 9.42 -3.55
C VAL A 116 -6.26 8.71 -2.24
N GLY A 117 -5.57 7.60 -1.98
CA GLY A 117 -5.59 6.92 -0.69
C GLY A 117 -4.47 7.45 0.21
N VAL A 118 -4.78 7.70 1.47
CA VAL A 118 -3.87 8.33 2.43
C VAL A 118 -3.83 7.57 3.74
N LYS A 119 -2.62 7.41 4.29
CA LYS A 119 -2.39 7.04 5.70
C LYS A 119 -1.43 8.04 6.32
N TYR A 120 -1.76 8.57 7.49
CA TYR A 120 -0.98 9.64 8.12
C TYR A 120 -0.83 9.43 9.63
N ALA A 121 0.18 10.08 10.21
CA ALA A 121 0.41 10.14 11.65
C ALA A 121 1.05 11.48 12.05
N PHE A 122 0.66 12.00 13.21
CA PHE A 122 1.24 13.16 13.88
C PHE A 122 1.67 12.76 15.29
N ARG A 123 2.84 13.21 15.73
CA ARG A 123 3.32 13.05 17.10
C ARG A 123 2.86 14.23 17.95
N THR A 124 2.15 13.95 19.03
CA THR A 124 1.61 14.93 19.97
C THR A 124 2.23 14.69 21.34
N GLY A 125 3.50 15.07 21.50
CA GLY A 125 4.27 14.80 22.72
C GLY A 125 4.71 13.34 22.82
N SER A 126 4.18 12.62 23.82
CA SER A 126 4.42 11.18 24.02
C SER A 126 3.47 10.29 23.23
N THR A 127 2.39 10.84 22.65
CA THR A 127 1.37 10.08 21.93
C THR A 127 1.41 10.33 20.43
N TYR A 128 0.68 9.50 19.68
CA TYR A 128 0.46 9.68 18.24
C TYR A 128 -1.03 9.80 17.92
N ARG A 129 -1.33 10.67 16.96
CA ARG A 129 -2.63 10.75 16.28
C ARG A 129 -2.44 10.27 14.85
N ASP A 130 -3.04 9.13 14.50
CA ASP A 130 -2.99 8.56 13.16
C ASP A 130 -4.37 8.42 12.52
N GLY A 131 -4.38 8.13 11.22
CA GLY A 131 -5.60 7.95 10.47
C GLY A 131 -5.38 7.45 9.05
N ARG A 132 -6.50 7.11 8.41
CA ARG A 132 -6.59 6.80 6.98
C ARG A 132 -7.71 7.63 6.37
N ALA A 133 -7.52 8.04 5.12
CA ALA A 133 -8.50 8.80 4.38
C ALA A 133 -8.42 8.45 2.89
N THR A 134 -9.51 8.72 2.19
CA THR A 134 -9.55 8.74 0.73
C THR A 134 -10.11 10.09 0.32
N ALA A 135 -9.55 10.72 -0.70
CA ALA A 135 -10.00 12.01 -1.20
C ALA A 135 -9.96 12.07 -2.72
N ASP A 136 -10.81 12.90 -3.32
CA ASP A 136 -10.79 13.16 -4.76
C ASP A 136 -9.75 14.23 -5.07
N GLY A 137 -8.70 13.85 -5.79
CA GLY A 137 -7.63 14.73 -6.23
C GLY A 137 -6.65 15.16 -5.15
N SER A 138 -7.10 15.67 -3.99
CA SER A 138 -6.20 16.21 -2.98
C SER A 138 -6.69 16.01 -1.54
N TRP A 139 -5.76 15.78 -0.63
CA TRP A 139 -5.99 15.62 0.79
C TRP A 139 -5.02 16.49 1.60
N ARG A 140 -5.49 17.00 2.74
CA ARG A 140 -4.72 17.82 3.67
C ARG A 140 -5.10 17.51 5.11
N ALA A 141 -4.10 17.44 5.99
CA ALA A 141 -4.31 17.50 7.44
C ALA A 141 -3.25 18.36 8.12
N GLU A 142 -3.61 18.85 9.29
CA GLU A 142 -2.73 19.64 10.15
C GLU A 142 -2.90 19.24 11.61
N ALA A 143 -1.83 19.41 12.37
CA ALA A 143 -1.81 19.21 13.81
C ALA A 143 -0.70 20.03 14.47
N THR A 144 -0.90 20.35 15.74
CA THR A 144 0.19 20.78 16.61
C THR A 144 0.99 19.56 17.02
N VAL A 145 2.29 19.57 16.76
CA VAL A 145 3.20 18.45 17.02
C VAL A 145 4.29 18.85 17.99
N SER A 146 4.82 17.88 18.72
CA SER A 146 5.96 18.07 19.63
C SER A 146 6.68 16.74 19.86
N GLY A 147 7.94 16.81 20.26
CA GLY A 147 8.81 15.65 20.49
C GLY A 147 9.94 15.52 19.46
N SER A 148 10.69 14.42 19.53
CA SER A 148 11.78 14.15 18.58
C SER A 148 11.25 13.74 17.20
N ALA A 149 11.98 14.11 16.16
CA ALA A 149 11.68 13.76 14.77
C ALA A 149 11.69 12.23 14.54
N PRO A 150 10.87 11.68 13.61
CA PRO A 150 9.82 12.38 12.86
C PRO A 150 8.60 12.74 13.71
N VAL A 151 8.09 13.96 13.51
CA VAL A 151 6.89 14.48 14.18
C VAL A 151 5.62 14.38 13.34
N ALA A 152 5.76 14.23 12.02
CA ALA A 152 4.62 14.03 11.13
C ALA A 152 5.00 13.16 9.93
N LEU A 153 4.08 12.33 9.45
CA LEU A 153 4.31 11.47 8.31
C LEU A 153 3.02 11.19 7.53
N VAL A 154 3.13 11.13 6.21
CA VAL A 154 2.04 10.77 5.31
C VAL A 154 2.51 9.80 4.24
N ILE A 155 1.65 8.84 3.92
CA ILE A 155 1.74 7.98 2.74
C ILE A 155 0.57 8.31 1.84
N GLY A 156 0.86 8.61 0.58
CA GLY A 156 -0.11 8.83 -0.48
C GLY A 156 0.00 7.75 -1.54
N GLN A 157 -1.13 7.27 -2.05
CA GLN A 157 -1.18 6.34 -3.18
C GLN A 157 -2.25 6.76 -4.20
N VAL A 158 -1.98 6.54 -5.47
CA VAL A 158 -2.94 6.65 -6.57
C VAL A 158 -2.91 5.38 -7.41
N VAL A 159 -4.05 4.99 -7.99
CA VAL A 159 -4.13 3.79 -8.86
C VAL A 159 -3.35 4.02 -10.16
N SER A 160 -3.40 5.23 -10.70
CA SER A 160 -2.65 5.62 -11.89
C SER A 160 -2.36 7.12 -11.90
N GLY A 161 -1.29 7.50 -12.59
CA GLY A 161 -0.86 8.89 -12.72
C GLY A 161 0.26 9.25 -11.76
N THR A 162 0.31 10.52 -11.36
CA THR A 162 1.36 11.05 -10.48
C THR A 162 0.76 11.46 -9.16
N VAL A 163 1.36 11.01 -8.06
CA VAL A 163 1.04 11.45 -6.71
C VAL A 163 2.20 12.25 -6.14
N THR A 164 1.88 13.35 -5.49
CA THR A 164 2.83 14.23 -4.80
C THR A 164 2.43 14.34 -3.35
N CYS A 165 3.37 14.23 -2.42
CA CYS A 165 3.17 14.60 -1.02
C CYS A 165 4.06 15.79 -0.66
N THR A 166 3.58 16.61 0.27
CA THR A 166 4.36 17.69 0.89
C THR A 166 4.12 17.71 2.39
N ALA A 167 5.21 17.80 3.15
CA ALA A 167 5.21 18.01 4.59
C ALA A 167 5.84 19.37 4.90
N SER A 168 5.20 20.13 5.79
CA SER A 168 5.66 21.44 6.22
C SER A 168 5.52 21.61 7.72
N VAL A 169 6.43 22.39 8.32
CA VAL A 169 6.42 22.76 9.73
C VAL A 169 6.55 24.26 9.85
N ASP A 170 5.67 24.90 10.62
CA ASP A 170 5.61 26.36 10.82
C ASP A 170 5.62 27.15 9.51
N GLY A 171 4.94 26.61 8.49
CA GLY A 171 4.84 27.21 7.17
C GLY A 171 6.06 26.99 6.26
N ARG A 172 7.11 26.32 6.73
CA ARG A 172 8.28 25.94 5.92
C ARG A 172 8.10 24.53 5.39
N VAL A 173 8.23 24.34 4.08
CA VAL A 173 8.25 23.02 3.46
C VAL A 173 9.57 22.34 3.82
N VAL A 174 9.47 21.18 4.48
CA VAL A 174 10.64 20.38 4.90
C VAL A 174 10.82 19.13 4.04
N SER A 175 9.75 18.66 3.39
CA SER A 175 9.81 17.52 2.48
C SER A 175 8.76 17.63 1.40
N THR A 176 9.16 17.41 0.15
CA THR A 176 8.26 17.23 -0.99
C THR A 176 8.76 16.05 -1.79
N ARG A 177 7.84 15.14 -2.17
CA ARG A 177 8.17 13.99 -3.00
C ARG A 177 7.05 13.70 -3.98
N SER A 178 7.43 13.26 -5.16
CA SER A 178 6.51 12.84 -6.22
C SER A 178 6.90 11.47 -6.74
N ASN A 179 5.90 10.68 -7.14
CA ASN A 179 6.10 9.42 -7.82
C ASN A 179 4.99 9.24 -8.87
N SER A 180 5.31 8.56 -9.97
CA SER A 180 4.41 8.39 -11.12
C SER A 180 4.37 6.95 -11.59
N GLY A 181 3.22 6.50 -12.06
CA GLY A 181 3.02 5.16 -12.62
C GLY A 181 1.72 4.52 -12.15
N SER A 182 1.58 3.22 -12.43
CA SER A 182 0.51 2.40 -11.88
C SER A 182 0.78 2.13 -10.40
N PHE A 183 -0.22 2.33 -9.55
CA PHE A 183 -0.12 2.18 -8.09
C PHE A 183 0.99 3.06 -7.47
N ALA A 184 1.21 4.25 -8.03
CA ALA A 184 2.24 5.17 -7.57
C ALA A 184 2.04 5.50 -6.08
N THR A 185 3.10 5.36 -5.31
CA THR A 185 3.10 5.58 -3.85
C THR A 185 4.21 6.57 -3.48
N VAL A 186 3.91 7.47 -2.56
CA VAL A 186 4.86 8.44 -1.98
C VAL A 186 4.78 8.44 -0.46
N VAL A 187 5.90 8.76 0.18
CA VAL A 187 6.00 8.89 1.65
C VAL A 187 6.73 10.19 1.97
N CYS A 188 6.09 11.11 2.67
CA CYS A 188 6.69 12.36 3.13
C CYS A 188 6.64 12.45 4.66
N GLY A 189 7.60 13.14 5.26
CA GLY A 189 7.65 13.36 6.69
C GLY A 189 8.28 14.68 7.07
N ALA A 190 8.07 15.06 8.32
CA ALA A 190 8.61 16.23 8.98
C ALA A 190 9.07 15.90 10.39
#